data_AF-A0A0N8H9Y8-F1
#
_entry.id   AF-A0A0N8H9Y8-F1
#
_cell.length_a   1.000
_cell.length_b   1.000
_cell.length_c   1.000
_cell.angle_alpha   90.00
_cell.angle_beta   90.00
_cell.angle_gamma   90.00
#
_symmetry.space_group_name_H-M   'P 1'
#
loop_
_entity.id
_entity.type
_entity.pdbx_description
1 polymer ?
#
loop_
_entity_poly.entity_id
_entity_poly.type
_entity_poly.pdbx_seq_one_letter_code
_entity_poly.pdbx_strand_id
1 'polypeptide(L)'
;MKLKLLLSVAAIVLVFASCRKKAGPLNCAAASVRYSESFSDFFNNETRGNCEAVKKSIQDLYQSCTTLATADRESYEEFENSFDCSDY
;
A
#
# COMPACT_ATOMS: atom_id res chain seq x y z
N MET A 1 30.23 12.30 -27.56
CA MET A 1 28.98 11.50 -27.66
C MET A 1 28.65 10.69 -26.39
N LYS A 2 28.98 11.16 -25.17
CA LYS A 2 28.60 10.43 -23.93
C LYS A 2 27.85 11.27 -22.88
N LEU A 3 27.78 12.59 -23.06
CA LEU A 3 27.12 13.48 -22.09
C LEU A 3 25.64 13.78 -22.41
N LYS A 4 25.24 13.65 -23.69
CA LYS A 4 23.85 13.89 -24.11
C LYS A 4 22.90 12.72 -23.83
N LEU A 5 23.42 11.51 -23.59
CA LEU A 5 22.63 10.31 -23.31
C LEU A 5 22.16 10.25 -21.83
N LEU A 6 22.86 10.93 -20.92
CA LEU A 6 22.53 10.96 -19.50
C LEU A 6 21.40 11.94 -19.16
N LEU A 7 21.19 12.98 -19.99
CA LEU A 7 20.12 13.97 -19.79
C LEU A 7 18.72 13.48 -20.21
N SER A 8 18.64 12.49 -21.10
CA SER A 8 17.37 11.91 -21.55
C SER A 8 16.78 10.88 -20.56
N VAL A 9 17.57 10.37 -19.62
CA VAL A 9 17.07 9.44 -18.59
C VAL A 9 16.49 10.17 -17.38
N ALA A 10 16.97 11.39 -17.09
CA ALA A 10 16.45 12.22 -16.00
C ALA A 10 15.09 12.87 -16.30
N ALA A 11 14.74 13.06 -17.58
CA ALA A 11 13.50 13.72 -17.98
C ALA A 11 12.26 12.82 -17.89
N ILE A 12 12.41 11.50 -17.83
CA ILE A 12 11.28 10.55 -17.77
C ILE A 12 10.78 10.35 -16.32
N VAL A 13 11.60 10.71 -15.32
CA VAL A 13 11.22 10.55 -13.90
C VAL A 13 10.32 11.69 -13.42
N LEU A 14 10.34 12.86 -14.06
CA LEU A 14 9.58 14.04 -13.61
C LEU A 14 8.16 14.13 -14.18
N VAL A 15 7.75 13.25 -15.10
CA VAL A 15 6.39 13.23 -15.65
C VAL A 15 5.39 12.53 -14.70
N PHE A 16 5.86 11.85 -13.66
CA PHE A 16 4.99 11.24 -12.64
C PHE A 16 4.74 12.14 -11.41
N ALA A 17 5.35 13.32 -11.35
CA ALA A 17 5.18 14.22 -10.20
C ALA A 17 3.82 14.96 -10.18
N SER A 18 3.03 14.89 -11.25
CA SER A 18 1.75 15.61 -11.38
C SER A 18 0.53 14.73 -11.65
N CYS A 19 0.69 13.40 -11.68
CA CYS A 19 -0.45 12.49 -11.61
C CYS A 19 -0.72 12.18 -10.15
N ARG A 20 -1.86 12.68 -9.65
CA ARG A 20 -2.48 12.39 -8.34
C ARG A 20 -1.95 11.11 -7.73
N LYS A 21 -1.51 11.12 -6.46
CA LYS A 21 -1.15 9.97 -5.60
C LYS A 21 -2.08 8.75 -5.79
N LYS A 22 -1.95 8.06 -6.93
CA LYS A 22 -2.86 7.02 -7.38
C LYS A 22 -1.97 5.82 -7.58
N ALA A 23 -2.30 4.78 -6.82
CA ALA A 23 -2.01 3.38 -7.07
C ALA A 23 -1.09 3.10 -8.27
N GLY A 24 0.03 2.45 -8.00
CA GLY A 24 0.99 2.04 -9.02
C GLY A 24 1.80 0.84 -8.55
N PRO A 25 2.48 0.11 -9.46
CA PRO A 25 3.12 -1.16 -9.13
C PRO A 25 4.13 -1.08 -7.98
N LEU A 26 4.89 0.02 -7.92
CA LEU A 26 5.86 0.28 -6.85
C LEU A 26 5.19 0.56 -5.49
N ASN A 27 4.08 1.30 -5.49
CA ASN A 27 3.34 1.60 -4.26
C ASN A 27 2.62 0.35 -3.74
N CYS A 28 2.10 -0.47 -4.65
CA CYS A 28 1.47 -1.75 -4.32
C CYS A 28 2.49 -2.69 -3.66
N ALA A 29 3.67 -2.86 -4.25
CA ALA A 29 4.73 -3.70 -3.67
C ALA A 29 5.16 -3.21 -2.27
N ALA A 30 5.34 -1.89 -2.10
CA ALA A 30 5.68 -1.33 -0.80
C ALA A 30 4.55 -1.54 0.24
N ALA A 31 3.29 -1.41 -0.15
CA ALA A 31 2.15 -1.65 0.74
C ALA A 31 2.02 -3.13 1.11
N SER A 32 2.32 -4.07 0.20
CA SER A 32 2.35 -5.51 0.51
C SER A 32 3.41 -5.87 1.54
N VAL A 33 4.60 -5.24 1.46
CA VAL A 33 5.65 -5.43 2.48
C VAL A 33 5.18 -4.91 3.84
N ARG A 34 4.60 -3.70 3.90
CA ARG A 34 4.08 -3.14 5.16
C ARG A 34 2.97 -3.98 5.79
N TYR A 35 2.10 -4.56 4.97
CA TYR A 35 1.09 -5.50 5.45
C TYR A 35 1.74 -6.72 6.10
N SER A 36 2.73 -7.32 5.45
CA SER A 36 3.46 -8.48 6.00
C SER A 36 4.17 -8.14 7.31
N GLU A 37 4.80 -6.96 7.41
CA GLU A 37 5.47 -6.49 8.63
C GLU A 37 4.46 -6.27 9.76
N SER A 38 3.39 -5.52 9.48
CA SER A 38 2.34 -5.21 10.47
C SER A 38 1.67 -6.48 11.00
N PHE A 39 1.40 -7.44 10.12
CA PHE A 39 0.84 -8.74 10.50
C PHE A 39 1.81 -9.55 11.37
N SER A 40 3.09 -9.56 11.03
CA SER A 40 4.12 -10.21 11.85
C SER A 40 4.23 -9.57 13.24
N ASP A 41 4.19 -8.24 13.33
CA ASP A 41 4.26 -7.52 14.60
C ASP A 41 3.05 -7.79 15.48
N PHE A 42 1.87 -7.86 14.88
CA PHE A 42 0.65 -8.24 15.57
C PHE A 42 0.68 -9.69 16.06
N PHE A 43 1.08 -10.64 15.21
CA PHE A 43 1.22 -12.05 15.59
C PHE A 43 2.21 -12.27 16.74
N ASN A 44 3.29 -11.48 16.78
CA ASN A 44 4.28 -11.56 17.85
C ASN A 44 3.85 -10.83 19.14
N ASN A 45 2.94 -9.85 19.04
CA ASN A 45 2.46 -9.05 20.16
C ASN A 45 1.06 -8.51 19.88
N GLU A 46 0.05 -9.25 20.33
CA GLU A 46 -1.36 -8.96 20.09
C GLU A 46 -1.84 -7.82 20.99
N THR A 47 -1.57 -6.59 20.54
CA THR A 47 -2.06 -5.36 21.18
C THR A 47 -2.98 -4.63 20.23
N ARG A 48 -3.89 -3.83 20.79
CA ARG A 48 -4.71 -2.88 20.01
C ARG A 48 -3.91 -2.06 19.01
N GLY A 49 -2.74 -1.56 19.42
CA GLY A 49 -1.89 -0.74 18.56
C GLY A 49 -1.41 -1.49 17.32
N ASN A 50 -1.04 -2.77 17.49
CA ASN A 50 -0.60 -3.62 16.39
C ASN A 50 -1.78 -4.08 15.52
N CYS A 51 -2.95 -4.33 16.10
CA CYS A 51 -4.17 -4.60 15.33
C CYS A 51 -4.54 -3.41 14.42
N GLU A 52 -4.52 -2.19 14.95
CA GLU A 52 -4.79 -0.97 14.17
C GLU A 52 -3.75 -0.74 13.07
N ALA A 53 -2.49 -1.14 13.31
CA ALA A 53 -1.45 -1.12 12.29
C ALA A 53 -1.75 -2.09 11.13
N VAL A 54 -2.19 -3.32 11.46
CA VAL A 54 -2.67 -4.29 10.45
C VAL A 54 -3.85 -3.70 9.67
N LYS A 55 -4.86 -3.19 10.37
CA LYS A 55 -6.05 -2.60 9.73
C LYS A 55 -5.67 -1.53 8.72
N LYS A 56 -4.82 -0.58 9.13
CA LYS A 56 -4.31 0.48 8.26
C LYS A 56 -3.50 -0.06 7.07
N SER A 57 -2.68 -1.07 7.29
CA SER A 57 -1.86 -1.66 6.22
C SER A 57 -2.70 -2.31 5.12
N ILE A 58 -3.86 -2.88 5.47
CA ILE A 58 -4.83 -3.44 4.51
C ILE A 58 -5.49 -2.32 3.69
N GLN A 59 -5.87 -1.21 4.34
CA GLN A 59 -6.39 -0.02 3.63
C GLN A 59 -5.37 0.55 2.66
N ASP A 60 -4.12 0.71 3.11
CA ASP A 60 -3.01 1.20 2.27
C ASP A 60 -2.75 0.26 1.09
N LEU A 61 -2.83 -1.06 1.29
CA LEU A 61 -2.68 -2.07 0.25
C LEU A 61 -3.79 -1.96 -0.80
N TYR A 62 -5.05 -1.92 -0.36
CA TYR A 62 -6.21 -1.78 -1.24
C TYR A 62 -6.12 -0.49 -2.07
N GLN A 63 -5.78 0.64 -1.45
CA GLN A 63 -5.64 1.93 -2.14
C GLN A 63 -4.43 2.00 -3.07
N SER A 64 -3.35 1.27 -2.77
CA SER A 64 -2.11 1.29 -3.55
C SER A 64 -2.10 0.31 -4.72
N CYS A 65 -2.93 -0.74 -4.65
CA CYS A 65 -3.04 -1.80 -5.65
C CYS A 65 -4.36 -1.70 -6.41
N THR A 66 -4.39 -0.93 -7.50
CA THR A 66 -5.60 -0.72 -8.34
C THR A 66 -6.28 -2.01 -8.81
N THR A 67 -5.53 -3.09 -9.01
CA THR A 67 -6.09 -4.38 -9.43
C THR A 67 -6.88 -5.04 -8.30
N LEU A 68 -6.37 -5.00 -7.07
CA LEU A 68 -7.08 -5.46 -5.86
C LEU A 68 -8.29 -4.56 -5.57
N ALA A 69 -8.13 -3.25 -5.75
CA ALA A 69 -9.22 -2.29 -5.55
C ALA A 69 -10.48 -2.60 -6.37
N THR A 70 -10.29 -3.12 -7.58
CA THR A 70 -11.39 -3.35 -8.52
C THR A 70 -11.94 -4.78 -8.45
N ALA A 71 -11.09 -5.76 -8.15
CA ALA A 71 -11.48 -7.17 -8.06
C ALA A 71 -12.15 -7.52 -6.73
N ASP A 72 -11.69 -6.93 -5.63
CA ASP A 72 -12.02 -7.37 -4.27
C ASP A 72 -12.78 -6.30 -3.47
N ARG A 73 -13.53 -5.43 -4.15
CA ARG A 73 -14.25 -4.32 -3.50
C ARG A 73 -15.23 -4.81 -2.43
N GLU A 74 -16.01 -5.85 -2.71
CA GLU A 74 -16.97 -6.39 -1.76
C GLU A 74 -16.29 -6.97 -0.51
N SER A 75 -15.20 -7.72 -0.69
CA SER A 75 -14.39 -8.24 0.41
C SER A 75 -13.72 -7.13 1.22
N TYR A 76 -13.31 -6.04 0.57
CA TYR A 76 -12.77 -4.88 1.27
C TYR A 76 -13.85 -4.13 2.07
N GLU A 77 -15.04 -3.94 1.50
CA GLU A 77 -16.18 -3.33 2.20
C GLU A 77 -16.60 -4.20 3.41
N GLU A 78 -16.60 -5.53 3.28
CA GLU A 78 -16.84 -6.45 4.38
C GLU A 78 -15.76 -6.32 5.46
N PHE A 79 -14.48 -6.25 5.07
CA PHE A 79 -13.37 -6.00 5.98
C PHE A 79 -13.53 -4.66 6.73
N GLU A 80 -13.87 -3.56 6.06
CA GLU A 80 -14.02 -2.26 6.71
C GLU A 80 -15.13 -2.26 7.77
N ASN A 81 -16.19 -3.05 7.55
CA ASN A 81 -17.32 -3.16 8.46
C ASN A 81 -17.11 -4.17 9.60
N SER A 82 -16.31 -5.21 9.40
CA SER A 82 -16.16 -6.34 10.33
C SER A 82 -14.85 -6.35 11.10
N PHE A 83 -13.80 -5.71 10.58
CA PHE A 83 -12.48 -5.69 11.22
C PHE A 83 -12.44 -4.66 12.35
N ASP A 84 -12.65 -5.15 13.56
CA ASP A 84 -12.59 -4.38 14.80
C ASP A 84 -11.38 -4.80 15.65
N CYS A 85 -10.75 -3.80 16.26
CA CYS A 85 -9.59 -3.97 17.13
C CYS A 85 -9.95 -3.77 18.62
N SER A 86 -11.23 -3.63 18.96
CA SER A 86 -11.68 -3.36 20.34
C SER A 86 -11.37 -4.47 21.36
N ASP A 87 -11.19 -5.71 20.88
CA ASP A 87 -10.92 -6.89 21.71
C ASP A 87 -9.42 -7.14 22.00
N TYR A 88 -8.51 -6.29 21.49
CA TYR A 88 -7.05 -6.38 21.67
C TYR A 88 -6.46 -5.24 22.52
#